data_AF-A0A937J0I6-F1
#
_entry.id   AF-A0A937J0I6-F1
#
_cell.length_a   1.000
_cell.length_b   1.000
_cell.length_c   1.000
_cell.angle_alpha   90.00
_cell.angle_beta   90.00
_cell.angle_gamma   90.00
#
_symmetry.space_group_name_H-M   'P 1'
#
loop_
_entity.id
_entity.type
_entity.pdbx_description
1 polymer ?
#
loop_
_entity_poly.entity_id
_entity_poly.type
_entity_poly.pdbx_seq_one_letter_code
_entity_poly.pdbx_strand_id
1 'polypeptide(L)'
;MKNIDLLPVRNYIGFFFLCITIVLISKIVFSMFAIGFIDEVWDLNSIEIFNDLTTKKFSFIYAHKALAFFDQIGTFLIPSFIFLILIKSFSIKYRKVKRTDLMKLSLYFIILLSITQLLFLFTDLIGIDFLPLELSKFLENQQEFNTKLQEGFITSSYPGFLFNILLLAIIPAVGEELFFRGILQKLCIGIFKNNIIGIIITSFLFGVLHFQIDNLLSIIFASTLLGFIYDYSNNLLLTIILHFAFNLFALLSMQAIKINLISEIQLESIVNYVIIPAGVIIGIIVLAKRIFWKKELLLSID
;
A
#
# COMPACT_ATOMS: atom_id res chain seq x y z
N MET A 1 -4.98 32.57 6.87
CA MET A 1 -3.98 31.48 6.92
C MET A 1 -2.94 31.92 7.95
N LYS A 2 -2.85 31.27 9.11
CA LYS A 2 -1.76 31.55 10.06
C LYS A 2 -0.49 30.93 9.47
N ASN A 3 0.55 31.74 9.28
CA ASN A 3 1.89 31.29 8.93
C ASN A 3 2.35 30.31 10.02
N ILE A 4 2.34 29.03 9.70
CA ILE A 4 3.10 28.02 10.43
C ILE A 4 4.50 28.09 9.82
N ASP A 5 5.53 28.27 10.65
CA ASP A 5 6.92 28.40 10.21
C ASP A 5 7.39 27.08 9.57
N LEU A 6 7.12 26.94 8.28
CA LEU A 6 7.62 25.85 7.46
C LEU A 6 9.15 25.97 7.36
N LEU A 7 9.83 24.83 7.47
CA LEU A 7 11.27 24.78 7.18
C LEU A 7 11.54 25.28 5.75
N PRO A 8 12.76 25.78 5.47
CA PRO A 8 13.16 26.09 4.11
C PRO A 8 13.02 24.86 3.20
N VAL A 9 12.58 25.05 1.94
CA VAL A 9 12.39 23.97 0.94
C VAL A 9 13.63 23.08 0.81
N ARG A 10 14.82 23.70 0.87
CA ARG A 10 16.12 22.99 0.85
C ARG A 10 16.23 21.90 1.92
N ASN A 11 15.67 22.13 3.10
CA ASN A 11 15.70 21.14 4.18
C ASN A 11 14.83 19.93 3.84
N TYR A 12 13.62 20.16 3.30
CA TYR A 12 12.75 19.06 2.86
C TYR A 12 13.36 18.23 1.73
N ILE A 13 14.05 18.87 0.78
CA ILE A 13 14.78 18.15 -0.28
C ILE A 13 15.91 17.30 0.32
N GLY A 14 16.69 17.86 1.25
CA GLY A 14 17.74 17.10 1.94
C GLY A 14 17.18 15.90 2.72
N PHE A 15 16.07 16.09 3.43
CA PHE A 15 15.38 15.00 4.13
C PHE A 15 14.78 13.97 3.18
N PHE A 16 14.31 14.36 2.01
CA PHE A 16 13.85 13.42 0.98
C PHE A 16 14.98 12.49 0.54
N PHE A 17 16.15 13.03 0.20
CA PHE A 17 17.30 12.20 -0.18
C PHE A 17 17.77 11.30 0.97
N LEU A 18 17.84 11.83 2.19
CA LEU A 18 18.17 11.04 3.37
C LEU A 18 17.20 9.88 3.56
N CYS A 19 15.89 10.13 3.42
CA CYS A 19 14.85 9.12 3.52
C CYS A 19 15.06 7.98 2.51
N ILE A 20 15.30 8.33 1.24
CA ILE A 20 15.58 7.34 0.18
C ILE A 20 16.87 6.57 0.48
N THR A 21 17.93 7.23 0.94
CA THR A 21 19.19 6.56 1.31
C THR A 21 18.98 5.55 2.44
N ILE A 22 18.23 5.90 3.48
CA ILE A 22 17.91 4.98 4.59
C ILE A 22 17.13 3.77 4.08
N VAL A 23 16.13 3.97 3.20
CA VAL A 23 15.35 2.88 2.60
C VAL A 23 16.25 1.93 1.80
N LEU A 24 17.12 2.47 0.93
CA LEU A 24 18.00 1.64 0.10
C LEU A 24 18.99 0.82 0.92
N ILE A 25 19.62 1.43 1.92
CA ILE A 25 20.56 0.74 2.82
C ILE A 25 19.82 -0.36 3.59
N SER A 26 18.68 -0.03 4.20
CA SER A 26 17.90 -0.98 4.98
C SER A 26 17.39 -2.14 4.12
N LYS A 27 16.91 -1.87 2.91
CA LYS A 27 16.47 -2.92 1.98
C LYS A 27 17.59 -3.91 1.65
N ILE A 28 18.80 -3.42 1.37
CA ILE A 28 19.96 -4.27 1.11
C ILE A 28 20.29 -5.13 2.35
N VAL A 29 20.36 -4.52 3.53
CA VAL A 29 20.68 -5.22 4.78
C VAL A 29 19.64 -6.30 5.08
N PHE A 30 18.35 -6.00 4.94
CA PHE A 30 17.29 -6.97 5.18
C PHE A 30 17.23 -8.06 4.11
N SER A 31 17.58 -7.76 2.85
CA SER A 31 17.73 -8.77 1.82
C SER A 31 18.87 -9.74 2.14
N MET A 32 20.00 -9.25 2.66
CA MET A 32 21.10 -10.11 3.13
C MET A 32 20.68 -10.98 4.31
N PHE A 33 19.95 -10.42 5.29
CA PHE A 33 19.40 -11.20 6.39
C PHE A 33 18.41 -12.27 5.92
N ALA A 34 17.58 -11.95 4.93
CA ALA A 34 16.64 -12.92 4.37
C ALA A 34 17.36 -14.12 3.75
N ILE A 35 18.39 -13.86 2.93
CA ILE A 35 19.19 -14.91 2.30
C ILE A 35 19.89 -15.76 3.36
N GLY A 36 20.57 -15.13 4.34
CA GLY A 36 21.25 -15.87 5.41
C GLY A 36 20.30 -16.68 6.29
N PHE A 37 19.10 -16.16 6.57
CA PHE A 37 18.06 -16.89 7.29
C PHE A 37 17.57 -18.11 6.49
N ILE A 38 17.36 -17.95 5.18
CA ILE A 38 16.88 -19.04 4.33
C ILE A 38 17.91 -20.17 4.22
N ASP A 39 19.19 -19.80 4.07
CA ASP A 39 20.32 -20.74 4.04
C ASP A 39 20.40 -21.55 5.35
N GLU A 40 20.39 -20.87 6.50
CA GLU A 40 20.49 -21.53 7.82
C GLU A 40 19.30 -22.45 8.14
N VAL A 41 18.08 -22.07 7.73
CA VAL A 41 16.85 -22.81 8.10
C VAL A 41 16.55 -23.95 7.12
N TRP A 42 16.86 -23.76 5.83
CA TRP A 42 16.43 -24.68 4.77
C TRP A 42 17.55 -25.18 3.86
N ASP A 43 18.81 -24.81 4.12
CA ASP A 43 19.98 -25.21 3.31
C ASP A 43 19.81 -24.83 1.82
N LEU A 44 19.15 -23.68 1.58
CA LEU A 44 18.87 -23.15 0.25
C LEU A 44 19.76 -21.94 -0.03
N ASN A 45 20.60 -22.07 -1.06
CA ASN A 45 21.50 -20.99 -1.43
C ASN A 45 20.80 -19.92 -2.30
N SER A 46 21.43 -18.74 -2.42
CA SER A 46 20.87 -17.61 -3.17
C SER A 46 20.65 -17.91 -4.66
N ILE A 47 21.43 -18.82 -5.25
CA ILE A 47 21.34 -19.17 -6.68
C ILE A 47 20.08 -20.02 -6.94
N GLU A 48 19.77 -20.96 -6.04
CA GLU A 48 18.57 -21.79 -6.13
C GLU A 48 17.30 -20.93 -6.01
N ILE A 49 17.26 -20.03 -5.03
CA ILE A 49 16.16 -19.09 -4.83
C ILE A 49 15.99 -18.19 -6.08
N PHE A 50 17.09 -17.65 -6.60
CA PHE A 50 17.07 -16.81 -7.81
C PHE A 50 16.59 -17.58 -9.04
N ASN A 51 17.05 -18.82 -9.22
CA ASN A 51 16.62 -19.69 -10.32
C ASN A 51 15.12 -20.04 -10.20
N ASP A 52 14.61 -20.29 -9.00
CA ASP A 52 13.19 -20.58 -8.78
C ASP A 52 12.30 -19.37 -9.09
N LEU A 53 12.75 -18.15 -8.75
CA LEU A 53 12.07 -16.89 -9.11
C LEU A 53 12.09 -16.61 -10.62
N THR A 54 13.27 -16.71 -11.24
CA THR A 54 13.44 -16.39 -12.67
C THR A 54 12.73 -17.40 -13.58
N THR A 55 12.70 -18.67 -13.18
CA THR A 55 11.94 -19.70 -13.90
C THR A 55 10.44 -19.70 -13.60
N LYS A 56 9.98 -18.83 -12.67
CA LYS A 56 8.58 -18.73 -12.22
C LYS A 56 8.00 -20.08 -11.75
N LYS A 57 8.84 -20.98 -11.22
CA LYS A 57 8.42 -22.30 -10.72
C LYS A 57 7.82 -22.21 -9.32
N PHE A 58 8.32 -21.27 -8.50
CA PHE A 58 7.88 -21.06 -7.12
C PHE A 58 7.84 -22.36 -6.29
N SER A 59 8.84 -23.21 -6.47
CA SER A 59 9.00 -24.49 -5.77
C SER A 59 9.23 -24.28 -4.27
N PHE A 60 9.86 -23.16 -3.90
CA PHE A 60 10.23 -22.83 -2.52
C PHE A 60 9.37 -21.70 -1.94
N ILE A 61 8.04 -21.90 -1.88
CA ILE A 61 7.07 -20.88 -1.41
C ILE A 61 7.46 -20.32 -0.02
N TYR A 62 7.94 -21.17 0.89
CA TYR A 62 8.34 -20.74 2.23
C TYR A 62 9.55 -19.77 2.21
N ALA A 63 10.52 -20.01 1.32
CA ALA A 63 11.66 -19.13 1.13
C ALA A 63 11.22 -17.79 0.55
N HIS A 64 10.32 -17.80 -0.44
CA HIS A 64 9.75 -16.57 -1.01
C HIS A 64 8.92 -15.78 0.00
N LYS A 65 8.18 -16.46 0.90
CA LYS A 65 7.50 -15.82 2.02
C LYS A 65 8.47 -15.18 3.01
N ALA A 66 9.61 -15.83 3.29
CA ALA A 66 10.65 -15.25 4.12
C ALA A 66 11.26 -14.01 3.44
N LEU A 67 11.60 -14.09 2.15
CA LEU A 67 12.07 -12.92 1.37
C LEU A 67 11.08 -11.76 1.46
N ALA A 68 9.79 -12.01 1.20
CA ALA A 68 8.75 -10.99 1.27
C ALA A 68 8.62 -10.38 2.68
N PHE A 69 8.71 -11.20 3.73
CA PHE A 69 8.66 -10.75 5.11
C PHE A 69 9.79 -9.77 5.45
N PHE A 70 11.03 -10.15 5.12
CA PHE A 70 12.19 -9.29 5.35
C PHE A 70 12.17 -8.05 4.44
N ASP A 71 11.72 -8.17 3.19
CA ASP A 71 11.61 -7.04 2.26
C ASP A 71 10.61 -5.99 2.76
N GLN A 72 9.44 -6.39 3.25
CA GLN A 72 8.44 -5.43 3.77
C GLN A 72 8.93 -4.69 5.01
N ILE A 73 9.58 -5.42 5.93
CA ILE A 73 10.17 -4.82 7.14
C ILE A 73 11.32 -3.88 6.75
N GLY A 74 12.19 -4.34 5.86
CA GLY A 74 13.41 -3.65 5.44
C GLY A 74 13.17 -2.45 4.53
N THR A 75 12.08 -2.43 3.76
CA THR A 75 11.80 -1.37 2.80
C THR A 75 11.04 -0.20 3.41
N PHE A 76 10.00 -0.44 4.22
CA PHE A 76 9.14 0.64 4.71
C PHE A 76 9.07 0.75 6.23
N LEU A 77 9.05 -0.37 6.97
CA LEU A 77 8.84 -0.31 8.43
C LEU A 77 10.07 0.22 9.18
N ILE A 78 11.20 -0.47 9.06
CA ILE A 78 12.44 -0.11 9.76
C ILE A 78 13.01 1.23 9.31
N PRO A 79 13.10 1.54 8.00
CA PRO A 79 13.54 2.85 7.52
C PRO A 79 12.72 4.01 8.10
N SER A 80 11.41 3.83 8.22
CA SER A 80 10.55 4.86 8.77
C SER A 80 10.83 5.13 10.24
N PHE A 81 11.05 4.08 11.04
CA PHE A 81 11.45 4.25 12.44
C PHE A 81 12.81 4.96 12.57
N ILE A 82 13.80 4.53 11.79
CA ILE A 82 15.13 5.17 11.77
C ILE A 82 14.99 6.66 11.41
N PHE A 83 14.26 6.97 10.34
CA PHE A 83 14.05 8.35 9.90
C PHE A 83 13.39 9.21 10.98
N LEU A 84 12.33 8.72 11.63
CA LEU A 84 11.60 9.46 12.67
C LEU A 84 12.42 9.66 13.96
N ILE A 85 13.31 8.73 14.28
CA ILE A 85 14.25 8.87 15.40
C ILE A 85 15.31 9.94 15.09
N LEU A 86 15.84 9.94 13.86
CA LEU A 86 16.87 10.89 13.43
C LEU A 86 16.31 12.32 13.25
N ILE A 87 15.12 12.44 12.66
CA ILE A 87 14.52 13.72 12.27
C ILE A 87 13.34 14.06 13.18
N LYS A 88 13.64 14.52 14.39
CA LYS A 88 12.64 14.84 15.44
C LYS A 88 11.59 15.89 15.03
N SER A 89 11.87 16.71 14.02
CA SER A 89 10.91 17.68 13.49
C SER A 89 9.71 17.02 12.79
N PHE A 90 9.79 15.72 12.47
CA PHE A 90 8.67 14.94 11.95
C PHE A 90 8.00 14.18 13.10
N SER A 91 6.82 14.66 13.52
CA SER A 91 5.98 13.93 14.45
C SER A 91 4.85 13.20 13.73
N ILE A 92 4.50 12.02 14.22
CA ILE A 92 3.33 11.26 13.74
C ILE A 92 2.28 11.27 14.84
N LYS A 93 1.13 11.85 14.52
CA LYS A 93 -0.01 11.86 15.43
C LYS A 93 -0.83 10.60 15.23
N TYR A 94 -1.15 9.98 16.36
CA TYR A 94 -2.11 8.89 16.48
C TYR A 94 -3.04 9.22 17.65
N ARG A 95 -4.32 8.93 17.48
CA ARG A 95 -5.30 9.05 18.56
C ARG A 95 -6.23 7.87 18.57
N LYS A 96 -6.84 7.61 19.73
CA LYS A 96 -7.88 6.60 19.87
C LYS A 96 -8.98 6.83 18.84
N VAL A 97 -9.30 5.78 18.11
CA VAL A 97 -10.36 5.77 17.08
C VAL A 97 -11.72 5.89 17.78
N LYS A 98 -12.51 6.89 17.40
CA LYS A 98 -13.85 7.10 17.95
C LYS A 98 -14.87 6.30 17.14
N ARG A 99 -16.05 6.05 17.71
CA ARG A 99 -17.16 5.40 16.99
C ARG A 99 -17.52 6.13 15.68
N THR A 100 -17.45 7.47 15.68
CA THR A 100 -17.67 8.29 14.47
C THR A 100 -16.58 8.11 13.42
N ASP A 101 -15.35 7.81 13.81
CA ASP A 101 -14.29 7.47 12.86
C ASP A 101 -14.56 6.10 12.23
N LEU A 102 -14.94 5.09 13.04
CA LEU A 102 -15.29 3.76 12.53
C LEU A 102 -16.45 3.80 11.53
N MET A 103 -17.49 4.58 11.81
CA MET A 103 -18.60 4.78 10.88
C MET A 103 -18.16 5.43 9.57
N LYS A 104 -17.22 6.39 9.62
CA LYS A 104 -16.66 6.95 8.38
C LYS A 104 -15.80 5.94 7.65
N LEU A 105 -14.92 5.24 8.36
CA LEU A 105 -14.07 4.20 7.78
C LEU A 105 -14.89 3.14 7.05
N SER A 106 -16.02 2.68 7.60
CA SER A 106 -16.88 1.72 6.91
C SER A 106 -17.49 2.28 5.61
N LEU A 107 -17.91 3.54 5.59
CA LEU A 107 -18.42 4.18 4.38
C LEU A 107 -17.32 4.34 3.33
N TYR A 108 -16.15 4.82 3.77
CA TYR A 108 -14.99 5.03 2.91
C TYR A 108 -14.40 3.73 2.40
N PHE A 109 -14.53 2.63 3.14
CA PHE A 109 -14.15 1.30 2.69
C PHE A 109 -15.02 0.81 1.52
N ILE A 110 -16.34 1.01 1.58
CA ILE A 110 -17.23 0.63 0.47
C ILE A 110 -16.98 1.53 -0.75
N ILE A 111 -16.76 2.83 -0.55
CA ILE A 111 -16.34 3.75 -1.62
C ILE A 111 -15.02 3.29 -2.23
N LEU A 112 -14.04 2.92 -1.39
CA LEU A 112 -12.74 2.45 -1.83
C LEU A 112 -12.90 1.23 -2.74
N LEU A 113 -13.55 0.17 -2.28
CA LEU A 113 -13.79 -1.05 -3.07
C LEU A 113 -14.51 -0.77 -4.41
N SER A 114 -15.52 0.09 -4.37
CA SER A 114 -16.32 0.46 -5.55
C SER A 114 -15.51 1.21 -6.60
N ILE A 115 -14.83 2.29 -6.20
CA ILE A 115 -14.09 3.14 -7.14
C ILE A 115 -12.82 2.44 -7.63
N THR A 116 -12.13 1.65 -6.79
CA THR A 116 -11.00 0.85 -7.26
C THR A 116 -11.43 -0.16 -8.30
N GLN A 117 -12.58 -0.82 -8.14
CA GLN A 117 -13.07 -1.73 -9.17
C GLN A 117 -13.44 -0.99 -10.46
N LEU A 118 -14.12 0.15 -10.37
CA LEU A 118 -14.45 0.95 -11.55
C LEU A 118 -13.19 1.38 -12.33
N LEU A 119 -12.11 1.74 -11.61
CA LEU A 119 -10.84 2.10 -12.23
C LEU A 119 -10.11 0.89 -12.81
N PHE A 120 -10.22 -0.29 -12.20
CA PHE A 120 -9.73 -1.55 -12.77
C PHE A 120 -10.44 -1.85 -14.09
N LEU A 121 -11.79 -1.86 -14.10
CA LEU A 121 -12.58 -2.07 -15.32
C LEU A 121 -12.26 -1.04 -16.40
N PHE A 122 -12.05 0.22 -16.01
CA PHE A 122 -11.64 1.27 -16.94
C PHE A 122 -10.25 1.01 -17.53
N THR A 123 -9.31 0.51 -16.73
CA THR A 123 -7.96 0.16 -17.20
C THR A 123 -8.02 -1.02 -18.16
N ASP A 124 -8.81 -2.06 -17.85
CA ASP A 124 -9.05 -3.22 -18.70
C ASP A 124 -9.69 -2.82 -20.05
N LEU A 125 -10.66 -1.89 -20.04
CA LEU A 125 -11.31 -1.39 -21.25
C LEU A 125 -10.38 -0.59 -22.18
N ILE A 126 -9.45 0.18 -21.62
CA ILE A 126 -8.51 0.99 -22.42
C ILE A 126 -7.34 0.14 -22.90
N GLY A 127 -6.91 -0.82 -22.10
CA GLY A 127 -5.67 -1.55 -22.32
C GLY A 127 -4.44 -0.65 -22.17
N ILE A 128 -3.28 -1.18 -22.59
CA ILE A 128 -1.97 -0.51 -22.43
C ILE A 128 -1.22 -0.32 -23.74
N ASP A 129 -1.90 -0.54 -24.87
CA ASP A 129 -1.31 -0.50 -26.23
C ASP A 129 -0.76 0.88 -26.60
N PHE A 130 -1.14 1.94 -25.88
CA PHE A 130 -0.59 3.28 -26.07
C PHE A 130 0.84 3.44 -25.52
N LEU A 131 1.33 2.49 -24.71
CA LEU A 131 2.69 2.51 -24.17
C LEU A 131 3.71 1.95 -25.17
N PRO A 132 4.99 2.37 -25.09
CA PRO A 132 6.07 1.74 -25.84
C PRO A 132 6.13 0.23 -25.57
N LEU A 133 6.38 -0.57 -26.61
CA LEU A 133 6.36 -2.03 -26.55
C LEU A 133 7.24 -2.62 -25.44
N GLU A 134 8.44 -2.08 -25.26
CA GLU A 134 9.38 -2.55 -24.23
C GLU A 134 8.85 -2.29 -22.81
N LEU A 135 8.22 -1.12 -22.61
CA LEU A 135 7.60 -0.77 -21.34
C LEU A 135 6.37 -1.64 -21.06
N SER A 136 5.53 -1.87 -22.07
CA SER A 136 4.35 -2.74 -21.94
C SER A 136 4.77 -4.16 -21.51
N LYS A 137 5.71 -4.78 -22.24
CA LYS A 137 6.23 -6.13 -21.91
C LYS A 137 6.86 -6.21 -20.53
N PHE A 138 7.59 -5.17 -20.12
CA PHE A 138 8.14 -5.11 -18.77
C PHE A 138 7.03 -5.11 -17.71
N LEU A 139 6.02 -4.26 -17.87
CA LEU A 139 4.91 -4.14 -16.93
C LEU A 139 4.06 -5.42 -16.87
N GLU A 140 3.76 -6.03 -18.01
CA GLU A 140 3.05 -7.32 -18.09
C GLU A 140 3.83 -8.43 -17.38
N ASN A 141 5.14 -8.51 -17.58
CA ASN A 141 5.98 -9.51 -16.92
C ASN A 141 6.03 -9.31 -15.40
N GLN A 142 6.12 -8.06 -14.93
CA GLN A 142 6.07 -7.73 -13.50
C GLN A 142 4.71 -8.06 -12.89
N GLN A 143 3.62 -7.73 -13.58
CA GLN A 143 2.26 -8.06 -13.16
C GLN A 143 2.07 -9.58 -13.05
N GLU A 144 2.42 -10.35 -14.08
CA GLU A 144 2.33 -11.81 -14.08
C GLU A 144 3.16 -12.43 -12.95
N PHE A 145 4.37 -11.93 -12.73
CA PHE A 145 5.24 -12.38 -11.64
C PHE A 145 4.58 -12.14 -10.27
N ASN A 146 4.06 -10.94 -10.03
CA ASN A 146 3.40 -10.59 -8.78
C ASN A 146 2.14 -11.44 -8.53
N THR A 147 1.31 -11.64 -9.56
CA THR A 147 0.09 -12.46 -9.46
C THR A 147 0.44 -13.91 -9.11
N LYS A 148 1.37 -14.54 -9.84
CA LYS A 148 1.78 -15.93 -9.57
C LYS A 148 2.39 -16.10 -8.18
N LEU A 149 3.20 -15.14 -7.73
CA LEU A 149 3.77 -15.17 -6.40
C LEU A 149 2.68 -15.11 -5.32
N GLN A 150 1.71 -14.21 -5.48
CA GLN A 150 0.59 -14.08 -4.54
C GLN A 150 -0.31 -15.32 -4.52
N GLU A 151 -0.64 -15.88 -5.69
CA GLU A 151 -1.37 -17.15 -5.81
C GLU A 151 -0.64 -18.30 -5.11
N GLY A 152 0.68 -18.37 -5.27
CA GLY A 152 1.53 -19.35 -4.60
C GLY A 152 1.54 -19.20 -3.08
N PHE A 153 1.27 -18.00 -2.55
CA PHE A 153 1.21 -17.79 -1.10
C PHE A 153 -0.09 -18.31 -0.48
N ILE A 154 -1.18 -18.36 -1.24
CA ILE A 154 -2.49 -18.83 -0.76
C ILE A 154 -2.40 -20.31 -0.36
N THR A 155 -2.92 -20.64 0.81
CA THR A 155 -2.79 -21.97 1.41
C THR A 155 -4.09 -22.39 2.10
N SER A 156 -4.37 -23.69 2.13
CA SER A 156 -5.48 -24.26 2.90
C SER A 156 -5.17 -24.42 4.40
N SER A 157 -3.90 -24.24 4.79
CA SER A 157 -3.46 -24.37 6.18
C SER A 157 -3.85 -23.14 7.01
N TYR A 158 -4.54 -23.34 8.14
CA TYR A 158 -4.95 -22.25 9.03
C TYR A 158 -3.77 -21.42 9.57
N PRO A 159 -2.67 -22.02 10.11
CA PRO A 159 -1.48 -21.26 10.48
C PRO A 159 -0.85 -20.50 9.32
N GLY A 160 -0.82 -21.10 8.13
CA GLY A 160 -0.29 -20.45 6.93
C GLY A 160 -1.14 -19.26 6.49
N PHE A 161 -2.45 -19.34 6.63
CA PHE A 161 -3.37 -18.24 6.35
C PHE A 161 -3.23 -17.10 7.37
N LEU A 162 -3.10 -17.41 8.67
CA LEU A 162 -2.79 -16.38 9.68
C LEU A 162 -1.47 -15.66 9.40
N PHE A 163 -0.45 -16.41 8.98
CA PHE A 163 0.82 -15.82 8.56
C PHE A 163 0.65 -14.93 7.32
N ASN A 164 -0.18 -15.33 6.34
CA ASN A 164 -0.49 -14.48 5.19
C ASN A 164 -1.22 -13.19 5.57
N ILE A 165 -2.10 -13.20 6.58
CA ILE A 165 -2.73 -11.97 7.09
C ILE A 165 -1.66 -11.03 7.66
N LEU A 166 -0.73 -11.57 8.45
CA LEU A 166 0.38 -10.80 8.99
C LEU A 166 1.24 -10.21 7.86
N LEU A 167 1.67 -11.05 6.93
CA LEU A 167 2.58 -10.71 5.84
C LEU A 167 1.94 -9.80 4.79
N LEU A 168 0.72 -10.05 4.34
CA LEU A 168 0.15 -9.36 3.18
C LEU A 168 -0.80 -8.22 3.54
N ALA A 169 -1.31 -8.20 4.78
CA ALA A 169 -2.25 -7.18 5.22
C ALA A 169 -1.69 -6.30 6.35
N ILE A 170 -1.19 -6.89 7.45
CA ILE A 170 -0.80 -6.10 8.63
C ILE A 170 0.51 -5.35 8.42
N ILE A 171 1.58 -6.06 8.07
CA ILE A 171 2.92 -5.45 7.94
C ILE A 171 2.92 -4.36 6.85
N PRO A 172 2.37 -4.58 5.64
CA PRO A 172 2.25 -3.53 4.63
C PRO A 172 1.44 -2.33 5.12
N ALA A 173 0.25 -2.57 5.70
CA ALA A 173 -0.59 -1.47 6.17
C ALA A 173 0.07 -0.62 7.27
N VAL A 174 0.94 -1.20 8.12
CA VAL A 174 1.69 -0.42 9.11
C VAL A 174 2.90 0.26 8.47
N GLY A 175 3.76 -0.50 7.78
CA GLY A 175 5.02 -0.01 7.24
C GLY A 175 4.81 1.04 6.16
N GLU A 176 3.94 0.76 5.19
CA GLU A 176 3.67 1.66 4.07
C GLU A 176 2.96 2.93 4.53
N GLU A 177 1.97 2.86 5.42
CA GLU A 177 1.33 4.08 5.94
C GLU A 177 2.32 4.94 6.73
N LEU A 178 3.16 4.31 7.56
CA LEU A 178 4.20 5.02 8.30
C LEU A 178 5.17 5.75 7.37
N PHE A 179 5.58 5.10 6.28
CA PHE A 179 6.46 5.69 5.28
C PHE A 179 5.76 6.74 4.42
N PHE A 180 4.72 6.34 3.69
CA PHE A 180 4.08 7.19 2.69
C PHE A 180 3.32 8.35 3.33
N ARG A 181 2.53 8.13 4.39
CA ARG A 181 1.72 9.21 5.02
C ARG A 181 2.50 9.91 6.10
N GLY A 182 3.19 9.14 6.93
CA GLY A 182 3.96 9.65 8.06
C GLY A 182 5.15 10.52 7.65
N ILE A 183 5.81 10.19 6.53
CA ILE A 183 7.07 10.81 6.09
C ILE A 183 6.95 11.40 4.68
N LEU A 184 6.76 10.58 3.64
CA LEU A 184 6.89 11.00 2.24
C LEU A 184 5.87 12.09 1.85
N GLN A 185 4.61 11.93 2.24
CA GLN A 185 3.56 12.91 2.01
C GLN A 185 3.92 14.26 2.63
N LYS A 186 4.41 14.28 3.88
CA LYS A 186 4.83 15.53 4.53
C LYS A 186 6.03 16.17 3.84
N LEU A 187 7.00 15.36 3.39
CA LEU A 187 8.13 15.84 2.61
C LEU A 187 7.67 16.49 1.31
N CYS A 188 6.82 15.82 0.53
CA CYS A 188 6.29 16.37 -0.72
C CYS A 188 5.46 17.64 -0.45
N ILE A 189 4.61 17.67 0.58
CA ILE A 189 3.87 18.89 0.96
C ILE A 189 4.83 20.04 1.29
N GLY A 190 5.92 19.78 2.02
CA GLY A 190 6.93 20.79 2.36
C GLY A 190 7.73 21.28 1.15
N ILE A 191 8.07 20.38 0.22
CA ILE A 191 8.79 20.71 -1.02
C ILE A 191 7.93 21.61 -1.92
N PHE A 192 6.69 21.20 -2.17
CA PHE A 192 5.79 21.89 -3.11
C PHE A 192 4.97 23.01 -2.46
N LYS A 193 5.02 23.13 -1.13
CA LYS A 193 4.20 24.06 -0.31
C LYS A 193 2.70 23.97 -0.62
N ASN A 194 2.22 22.78 -0.99
CA ASN A 194 0.84 22.54 -1.38
C ASN A 194 0.40 21.13 -0.98
N ASN A 195 -0.64 21.04 -0.15
CA ASN A 195 -1.16 19.78 0.38
C ASN A 195 -1.61 18.83 -0.74
N ILE A 196 -2.36 19.35 -1.72
CA ILE A 196 -2.94 18.54 -2.80
C ILE A 196 -1.83 17.99 -3.69
N ILE A 197 -0.87 18.83 -4.10
CA ILE A 197 0.26 18.40 -4.94
C ILE A 197 1.08 17.34 -4.20
N GLY A 198 1.36 17.55 -2.91
CA GLY A 198 2.10 16.58 -2.10
C GLY A 198 1.41 15.22 -2.00
N ILE A 199 0.08 15.20 -1.82
CA ILE A 199 -0.74 13.97 -1.79
C ILE A 199 -0.70 13.26 -3.15
N ILE A 200 -0.90 13.99 -4.26
CA ILE A 200 -0.92 13.41 -5.61
C ILE A 200 0.42 12.79 -5.96
N ILE A 201 1.52 13.50 -5.72
CA ILE A 201 2.87 13.00 -6.02
C ILE A 201 3.19 11.75 -5.19
N THR A 202 2.88 11.78 -3.89
CA THR A 202 3.07 10.62 -3.02
C THR A 202 2.26 9.42 -3.49
N SER A 203 1.02 9.65 -3.94
CA SER A 203 0.13 8.60 -4.42
C SER A 203 0.52 8.03 -5.77
N PHE A 204 1.05 8.87 -6.65
CA PHE A 204 1.64 8.43 -7.91
C PHE A 204 2.87 7.56 -7.67
N LEU A 205 3.79 7.99 -6.80
CA LEU A 205 4.96 7.20 -6.42
C LEU A 205 4.55 5.86 -5.79
N PHE A 206 3.55 5.87 -4.89
CA PHE A 206 3.00 4.65 -4.30
C PHE A 206 2.50 3.68 -5.38
N GLY A 207 1.67 4.16 -6.32
CA GLY A 207 1.13 3.33 -7.40
C GLY A 207 2.19 2.73 -8.32
N VAL A 208 3.17 3.53 -8.77
CA VAL A 208 4.21 3.06 -9.69
C VAL A 208 5.11 2.00 -9.04
N LEU A 209 5.39 2.12 -7.74
CA LEU A 209 6.24 1.17 -7.02
C LEU A 209 5.61 -0.22 -6.85
N HIS A 210 4.30 -0.38 -7.09
CA HIS A 210 3.64 -1.67 -7.05
C HIS A 210 3.89 -2.51 -8.32
N PHE A 211 4.26 -1.89 -9.44
CA PHE A 211 4.43 -2.57 -10.73
C PHE A 211 3.22 -3.43 -11.14
N GLN A 212 2.01 -2.93 -10.87
CA GLN A 212 0.76 -3.60 -11.25
C GLN A 212 -0.04 -2.72 -12.19
N ILE A 213 0.15 -2.90 -13.50
CA ILE A 213 -0.39 -1.96 -14.49
C ILE A 213 -1.93 -1.97 -14.51
N ASP A 214 -2.55 -3.14 -14.44
CA ASP A 214 -4.01 -3.30 -14.41
C ASP A 214 -4.65 -2.59 -13.21
N ASN A 215 -3.91 -2.52 -12.09
CA ASN A 215 -4.37 -1.91 -10.84
C ASN A 215 -3.79 -0.51 -10.62
N LEU A 216 -3.01 0.05 -11.53
CA LEU A 216 -2.24 1.28 -11.30
C LEU A 216 -3.16 2.44 -10.89
N LEU A 217 -4.24 2.68 -11.66
CA LEU A 217 -5.20 3.74 -11.35
C LEU A 217 -5.92 3.47 -10.03
N SER A 218 -6.29 2.21 -9.77
CA SER A 218 -6.92 1.77 -8.53
C SER A 218 -6.04 2.05 -7.31
N ILE A 219 -4.75 1.74 -7.40
CA ILE A 219 -3.76 1.95 -6.33
C ILE A 219 -3.50 3.45 -6.12
N ILE A 220 -3.36 4.24 -7.20
CA ILE A 220 -3.19 5.69 -7.11
C ILE A 220 -4.40 6.33 -6.43
N PHE A 221 -5.61 5.91 -6.79
CA PHE A 221 -6.85 6.38 -6.16
C PHE A 221 -6.92 6.00 -4.68
N ALA A 222 -6.70 4.72 -4.36
CA ALA A 222 -6.67 4.23 -2.99
C ALA A 222 -5.68 5.04 -2.14
N SER A 223 -4.48 5.27 -2.70
CA SER A 223 -3.46 6.03 -2.03
C SER A 223 -3.84 7.48 -1.81
N THR A 224 -4.47 8.10 -2.81
CA THR A 224 -4.95 9.49 -2.76
C THR A 224 -6.04 9.63 -1.70
N LEU A 225 -6.98 8.69 -1.63
CA LEU A 225 -8.03 8.67 -0.61
C LEU A 225 -7.43 8.60 0.80
N LEU A 226 -6.51 7.67 1.04
CA LEU A 226 -5.79 7.55 2.32
C LEU A 226 -5.01 8.84 2.64
N GLY A 227 -4.36 9.45 1.64
CA GLY A 227 -3.61 10.69 1.80
C GLY A 227 -4.49 11.86 2.24
N PHE A 228 -5.70 11.99 1.69
CA PHE A 228 -6.69 12.98 2.15
C PHE A 228 -7.27 12.65 3.52
N ILE A 229 -7.53 11.37 3.83
CA ILE A 229 -7.95 10.97 5.18
C ILE A 229 -6.90 11.39 6.19
N TYR A 230 -5.61 11.17 5.90
CA TYR A 230 -4.52 11.60 6.77
C TYR A 230 -4.41 13.14 6.87
N ASP A 231 -4.49 13.88 5.76
CA ASP A 231 -4.41 15.35 5.75
C ASP A 231 -5.49 16.03 6.58
N TYR A 232 -6.70 15.46 6.58
CA TYR A 232 -7.82 16.01 7.33
C TYR A 232 -7.86 15.50 8.76
N SER A 233 -7.64 14.21 8.99
CA SER A 233 -7.80 13.62 10.33
C SER A 233 -6.59 13.74 11.24
N ASN A 234 -5.39 13.98 10.66
CA ASN A 234 -4.10 13.94 11.33
C ASN A 234 -3.93 12.71 12.26
N ASN A 235 -4.47 11.55 11.83
CA ASN A 235 -4.44 10.32 12.60
C ASN A 235 -4.04 9.15 11.72
N LEU A 236 -2.78 8.73 11.83
CA LEU A 236 -2.21 7.65 11.02
C LEU A 236 -2.96 6.32 11.22
N LEU A 237 -3.52 6.09 12.41
CA LEU A 237 -4.23 4.85 12.71
C LEU A 237 -5.48 4.67 11.82
N LEU A 238 -6.09 5.75 11.33
CA LEU A 238 -7.24 5.64 10.44
C LEU A 238 -6.85 5.11 9.06
N THR A 239 -5.69 5.52 8.54
CA THR A 239 -5.22 5.03 7.24
C THR A 239 -4.69 3.60 7.34
N ILE A 240 -4.00 3.27 8.44
CA ILE A 240 -3.56 1.89 8.74
C ILE A 240 -4.77 0.94 8.77
N ILE A 241 -5.85 1.30 9.47
CA ILE A 241 -7.05 0.44 9.55
C ILE A 241 -7.70 0.26 8.19
N LEU A 242 -7.84 1.34 7.40
CA LEU A 242 -8.49 1.27 6.09
C LEU A 242 -7.65 0.47 5.08
N HIS A 243 -6.33 0.68 5.07
CA HIS A 243 -5.41 -0.06 4.22
C HIS A 243 -5.38 -1.54 4.61
N PHE A 244 -5.26 -1.86 5.91
CA PHE A 244 -5.37 -3.24 6.40
C PHE A 244 -6.67 -3.91 5.96
N ALA A 245 -7.81 -3.23 6.11
CA ALA A 245 -9.10 -3.77 5.69
C ALA A 245 -9.18 -4.04 4.18
N PHE A 246 -8.56 -3.16 3.36
CA PHE A 246 -8.48 -3.35 1.91
C PHE A 246 -7.64 -4.56 1.52
N ASN A 247 -6.44 -4.70 2.08
CA ASN A 247 -5.56 -5.84 1.80
C ASN A 247 -6.16 -7.14 2.35
N LEU A 248 -6.78 -7.10 3.52
CA LEU A 248 -7.47 -8.25 4.10
C LEU A 248 -8.64 -8.69 3.21
N PHE A 249 -9.41 -7.76 2.64
CA PHE A 249 -10.50 -8.09 1.72
C PHE A 249 -9.98 -8.75 0.44
N ALA A 250 -8.89 -8.25 -0.14
CA ALA A 250 -8.25 -8.88 -1.29
C ALA A 250 -7.79 -10.31 -0.96
N LEU A 251 -7.09 -10.49 0.16
CA LEU A 251 -6.62 -11.79 0.61
C LEU A 251 -7.77 -12.78 0.90
N LEU A 252 -8.85 -12.32 1.54
CA LEU A 252 -10.03 -13.14 1.81
C LEU A 252 -10.75 -13.54 0.52
N SER A 253 -10.83 -12.64 -0.46
CA SER A 253 -11.40 -12.93 -1.77
C SER A 253 -10.62 -14.03 -2.49
N MET A 254 -9.29 -13.92 -2.53
CA MET A 254 -8.41 -14.96 -3.10
C MET A 254 -8.55 -16.30 -2.37
N GLN A 255 -8.60 -16.28 -1.04
CA GLN A 255 -8.79 -17.48 -0.24
C GLN A 255 -10.15 -18.15 -0.51
N ALA A 256 -11.22 -17.35 -0.60
CA ALA A 256 -12.57 -17.84 -0.84
C ALA A 256 -12.68 -18.53 -2.22
N ILE A 257 -12.04 -17.97 -3.24
CA ILE A 257 -11.94 -18.60 -4.56
C ILE A 257 -11.14 -19.91 -4.47
N LYS A 258 -9.98 -19.88 -3.81
CA LYS A 258 -9.08 -21.04 -3.72
C LYS A 258 -9.75 -22.25 -3.04
N ILE A 259 -10.58 -22.02 -2.03
CA ILE A 259 -11.31 -23.09 -1.31
C ILE A 259 -12.66 -23.43 -1.96
N ASN A 260 -12.97 -22.87 -3.13
CA ASN A 260 -14.24 -23.04 -3.85
C ASN A 260 -15.48 -22.60 -3.05
N LEU A 261 -15.34 -21.64 -2.13
CA LEU A 261 -16.48 -21.05 -1.40
C LEU A 261 -17.31 -20.15 -2.33
N ILE A 262 -16.65 -19.48 -3.26
CA ILE A 262 -17.24 -18.62 -4.28
C ILE A 262 -16.44 -18.82 -5.58
N SER A 263 -17.09 -18.79 -6.74
CA SER A 263 -16.37 -18.75 -8.01
C SER A 263 -15.93 -17.32 -8.37
N GLU A 264 -14.93 -17.18 -9.24
CA GLU A 264 -14.50 -15.87 -9.76
C GLU A 264 -15.67 -15.09 -10.38
N ILE A 265 -16.47 -15.76 -11.21
CA ILE A 265 -17.66 -15.18 -11.85
C ILE A 265 -18.68 -14.67 -10.81
N GLN A 266 -18.87 -15.41 -9.71
CA GLN A 266 -19.77 -14.99 -8.63
C GLN A 266 -19.22 -13.77 -7.90
N LEU A 267 -17.91 -13.75 -7.60
CA LEU A 267 -17.26 -12.61 -6.95
C LEU A 267 -17.36 -11.36 -7.84
N GLU A 268 -17.03 -11.48 -9.12
CA GLU A 268 -17.17 -10.41 -10.11
C GLU A 268 -18.61 -9.89 -10.18
N SER A 269 -19.60 -10.78 -10.16
CA SER A 269 -21.01 -10.39 -10.17
C SER A 269 -21.40 -9.60 -8.92
N ILE A 270 -20.98 -10.04 -7.73
CA ILE A 270 -21.21 -9.30 -6.47
C ILE A 270 -20.54 -7.94 -6.53
N VAL A 271 -19.29 -7.90 -6.97
CA VAL A 271 -18.50 -6.67 -7.06
C VAL A 271 -19.18 -5.68 -8.03
N ASN A 272 -19.51 -6.13 -9.24
CA ASN A 272 -20.03 -5.28 -10.31
C ASN A 272 -21.48 -4.83 -10.08
N TYR A 273 -22.34 -5.71 -9.59
CA TYR A 273 -23.77 -5.42 -9.46
C TYR A 273 -24.19 -5.01 -8.04
N VAL A 274 -23.35 -5.20 -7.02
CA VAL A 274 -23.66 -4.81 -5.63
C VAL A 274 -22.68 -3.78 -5.11
N ILE A 275 -21.38 -4.09 -5.10
CA ILE A 275 -20.37 -3.21 -4.47
C ILE A 275 -20.23 -1.89 -5.22
N ILE A 276 -20.13 -1.94 -6.56
CA ILE A 276 -20.00 -0.72 -7.37
C ILE A 276 -21.21 0.22 -7.16
N PRO A 277 -22.48 -0.20 -7.37
CA PRO A 277 -23.62 0.69 -7.16
C PRO A 277 -23.74 1.20 -5.72
N ALA A 278 -23.51 0.32 -4.73
CA ALA A 278 -23.56 0.71 -3.32
C ALA A 278 -22.52 1.79 -3.00
N GLY A 279 -21.27 1.63 -3.46
CA GLY A 279 -20.22 2.61 -3.23
C GLY A 279 -20.45 3.93 -3.93
N VAL A 280 -21.02 3.94 -5.15
CA VAL A 280 -21.41 5.17 -5.84
C VAL A 280 -22.50 5.91 -5.06
N ILE A 281 -23.55 5.20 -4.63
CA ILE A 281 -24.64 5.78 -3.83
C ILE A 281 -24.11 6.33 -2.51
N ILE A 282 -23.28 5.55 -1.79
CA ILE A 282 -22.66 5.97 -0.53
C ILE A 282 -21.75 7.17 -0.76
N GLY A 283 -20.99 7.20 -1.86
CA GLY A 283 -20.15 8.33 -2.25
C GLY A 283 -20.96 9.61 -2.41
N ILE A 284 -22.07 9.55 -3.15
CA ILE A 284 -23.00 10.68 -3.31
C ILE A 284 -23.53 11.15 -1.95
N ILE A 285 -23.92 10.22 -1.07
CA ILE A 285 -24.42 10.55 0.28
C ILE A 285 -23.32 11.22 1.11
N VAL A 286 -22.09 10.70 1.09
CA VAL A 286 -20.94 11.26 1.82
C VAL A 286 -20.65 12.68 1.35
N LEU A 287 -20.69 12.93 0.04
CA LEU A 287 -20.52 14.26 -0.54
C LEU A 287 -21.67 15.21 -0.15
N ALA A 288 -22.92 14.80 -0.36
CA ALA A 288 -24.10 15.63 -0.10
C ALA A 288 -24.25 16.00 1.39
N LYS A 289 -23.98 15.04 2.28
CA LYS A 289 -24.04 15.25 3.74
C LYS A 289 -22.72 15.72 4.35
N ARG A 290 -21.69 15.94 3.53
CA ARG A 290 -20.35 16.38 3.96
C ARG A 290 -19.74 15.54 5.09
N ILE A 291 -19.81 14.22 4.96
CA ILE A 291 -19.35 13.26 5.98
C ILE A 291 -17.83 13.10 5.92
N PHE A 292 -17.10 14.20 6.10
CA PHE A 292 -15.64 14.27 6.05
C PHE A 292 -15.03 14.33 7.46
N TRP A 293 -13.74 13.99 7.58
CA TRP A 293 -12.98 14.43 8.75
C TRP A 293 -12.81 15.95 8.73
N LYS A 294 -12.85 16.58 9.90
CA LYS A 294 -12.58 18.02 10.01
C LYS A 294 -11.07 18.22 9.96
N LYS A 295 -10.61 19.18 9.16
CA LYS A 295 -9.19 19.45 8.98
C LYS A 295 -8.54 19.83 10.31
N GLU A 296 -7.76 18.91 10.86
CA GLU A 296 -6.75 19.18 11.88
C GLU A 296 -5.46 19.50 11.13
N LEU A 297 -5.08 20.79 11.08
CA LEU A 297 -3.90 21.25 10.32
C LEU A 297 -2.70 20.32 10.58
N LEU A 298 -2.12 19.77 9.51
CA LEU A 298 -1.07 18.76 9.55
C LEU A 298 0.27 19.26 10.16
N LEU A 299 0.36 20.50 10.63
CA LEU A 299 1.61 21.10 11.07
C LEU A 299 1.36 22.01 12.28
N SER A 300 1.64 21.47 13.46
CA SER A 300 2.25 22.22 14.55
C SER A 300 3.65 21.62 14.67
N ILE A 301 4.63 22.20 13.98
CA ILE A 301 6.03 21.96 14.33
C ILE A 301 6.24 22.86 15.54
N ASP A 302 6.27 22.27 16.73
CA ASP A 302 6.85 22.92 17.91
C ASP A 302 8.37 22.68 17.90
#